data_AF-A0A4R4U6N5-F1
#
_entry.id   AF-A0A4R4U6N5-F1
#
_cell.length_a   1.000
_cell.length_b   1.000
_cell.length_c   1.000
_cell.angle_alpha   90.00
_cell.angle_beta   90.00
_cell.angle_gamma   90.00
#
_symmetry.space_group_name_H-M   'P 1'
#
loop_
_entity.id
_entity.type
_entity.pdbx_description
1 polymer ?
#
loop_
_entity_poly.entity_id
_entity_poly.type
_entity_poly.pdbx_seq_one_letter_code
_entity_poly.pdbx_strand_id
1 'polypeptide(L)'
;MHDDRHIVEQRLDRVLHQRIKPAQHTHTLPMDIAVWHTPGEPVDVTQALNATYQPTHIGQPWGPAWGTAWFRLTATIPETWAGHTVEALINLGSTDERPGFQCEGLCYTPDGTPLKAINPLNTYLPL
;
A
#
# COMPACT_ATOMS: atom_id res chain seq x y z
N MET A 1 -30.52 32.18 16.01
CA MET A 1 -29.16 31.79 15.59
C MET A 1 -29.27 30.37 15.07
N HIS A 2 -29.06 30.14 13.77
CA HIS A 2 -29.12 28.79 13.20
C HIS A 2 -27.78 28.08 13.44
N ASP A 3 -27.85 26.81 13.82
CA ASP A 3 -26.68 25.94 13.93
C ASP A 3 -26.44 25.26 12.57
N ASP A 4 -25.50 25.80 11.81
CA ASP A 4 -25.12 25.29 10.48
C ASP A 4 -23.96 24.28 10.55
N ARG A 5 -23.58 23.80 11.74
CA ARG A 5 -22.42 22.92 11.96
C ARG A 5 -22.38 21.73 11.00
N HIS A 6 -23.49 21.04 10.83
CA HIS A 6 -23.57 19.86 9.97
C HIS A 6 -23.26 20.18 8.50
N ILE A 7 -23.72 21.34 8.00
CA ILE A 7 -23.44 21.79 6.63
C ILE A 7 -21.95 22.14 6.48
N VAL A 8 -21.35 22.76 7.49
CA VAL A 8 -19.91 23.09 7.49
C VAL A 8 -19.06 21.83 7.51
N GLU A 9 -19.36 20.87 8.40
CA GLU A 9 -18.64 19.60 8.49
C GLU A 9 -18.70 18.82 7.17
N GLN A 10 -19.87 18.73 6.53
CA GLN A 10 -20.01 18.09 5.21
C GLN A 10 -19.19 18.79 4.11
N ARG A 11 -19.09 20.12 4.15
CA ARG A 11 -18.26 20.88 3.19
C ARG A 11 -16.78 20.63 3.42
N LEU A 12 -16.35 20.57 4.67
CA LEU A 12 -14.95 20.28 5.03
C LEU A 12 -14.58 18.86 4.61
N ASP A 13 -15.42 17.87 4.89
CA ASP A 13 -15.21 16.48 4.49
C ASP A 13 -15.03 16.35 2.97
N ARG A 14 -15.90 17.02 2.21
CA ARG A 14 -15.80 17.04 0.74
C ARG A 14 -14.49 17.69 0.27
N VAL A 15 -14.09 18.82 0.85
CA VAL A 15 -12.82 19.48 0.47
C VAL A 15 -11.63 18.59 0.79
N LEU A 16 -11.63 17.94 1.96
CA LEU A 16 -10.58 17.03 2.36
C LEU A 16 -10.44 15.86 1.36
N HIS A 17 -11.54 15.17 1.06
CA HIS A 17 -11.53 13.96 0.23
C HIS A 17 -11.40 14.23 -1.26
N GLN A 18 -11.95 15.34 -1.77
CA GLN A 18 -11.98 15.61 -3.21
C GLN A 18 -10.91 16.58 -3.67
N ARG A 19 -10.28 17.34 -2.77
CA ARG A 19 -9.27 18.36 -3.14
C ARG A 19 -7.94 18.15 -2.45
N ILE A 20 -7.93 18.00 -1.12
CA ILE A 20 -6.68 17.97 -0.36
C ILE A 20 -5.98 16.62 -0.49
N LYS A 21 -6.66 15.51 -0.16
CA LYS A 21 -6.07 14.15 -0.24
C LYS A 21 -5.57 13.80 -1.65
N PRO A 22 -6.34 14.01 -2.73
CA PRO A 22 -5.86 13.71 -4.08
C PRO A 22 -4.65 14.57 -4.50
N ALA A 23 -4.52 15.78 -3.96
CA ALA A 23 -3.41 16.67 -4.26
C ALA A 23 -2.11 16.34 -3.49
N GLN A 24 -2.13 15.37 -2.57
CA GLN A 24 -0.91 14.91 -1.88
C GLN A 24 0.07 14.23 -2.86
N HIS A 25 -0.45 13.48 -3.83
CA HIS A 25 0.34 12.75 -4.82
C HIS A 25 0.01 13.28 -6.22
N THR A 26 0.75 14.29 -6.65
CA THR A 26 0.50 14.99 -7.92
C THR A 26 1.00 14.24 -9.15
N HIS A 27 1.99 13.35 -8.97
CA HIS A 27 2.53 12.49 -10.01
C HIS A 27 2.54 11.05 -9.51
N THR A 28 2.04 10.12 -10.33
CA THR A 28 2.01 8.70 -10.00
C THR A 28 2.39 7.87 -11.22
N LEU A 29 2.93 6.68 -10.96
CA LEU A 29 3.18 5.65 -11.98
C LEU A 29 2.84 4.28 -11.38
N PRO A 30 2.38 3.32 -12.20
CA PRO A 30 2.09 1.98 -11.72
C PRO A 30 3.39 1.20 -11.45
N MET A 31 3.36 0.31 -10.45
CA MET A 31 4.41 -0.67 -10.21
C MET A 31 4.04 -2.01 -10.88
N ASP A 32 5.05 -2.73 -11.36
CA ASP A 32 4.89 -4.14 -11.70
C ASP A 32 4.72 -4.94 -10.42
N ILE A 33 3.72 -5.83 -10.41
CA ILE A 33 3.35 -6.62 -9.24
C ILE A 33 3.51 -8.10 -9.57
N ALA A 34 4.26 -8.80 -8.74
CA ALA A 34 4.28 -10.26 -8.76
C ALA A 34 3.99 -10.79 -7.36
N VAL A 35 3.35 -11.96 -7.29
CA VAL A 35 2.95 -12.60 -6.03
C VAL A 35 3.51 -14.01 -5.94
N TRP A 36 3.90 -14.39 -4.74
CA TRP A 36 4.20 -15.77 -4.37
C TRP A 36 3.40 -16.13 -3.11
N HIS A 37 2.64 -17.21 -3.20
CA HIS A 37 1.86 -17.73 -2.08
C HIS A 37 2.73 -18.73 -1.31
N THR A 38 2.83 -18.56 0.01
CA THR A 38 3.71 -19.41 0.81
C THR A 38 3.18 -20.84 0.86
N PRO A 39 4.03 -21.88 0.70
CA PRO A 39 3.61 -23.29 0.78
C PRO A 39 3.24 -23.74 2.20
N GLY A 40 3.49 -22.89 3.21
CA GLY A 40 3.23 -23.07 4.65
C GLY A 40 3.82 -21.88 5.40
N GLU A 41 3.45 -21.69 6.67
CA GLU A 41 3.83 -20.50 7.45
C GLU A 41 4.42 -20.85 8.83
N PRO A 42 5.46 -20.14 9.31
CA PRO A 42 6.20 -19.05 8.63
C PRO A 42 7.26 -19.57 7.65
N VAL A 43 7.74 -18.70 6.75
CA VAL A 43 8.92 -18.93 5.90
C VAL A 43 10.01 -17.91 6.24
N ASP A 44 11.27 -18.30 6.05
CA ASP A 44 12.39 -17.37 6.18
C ASP A 44 12.36 -16.30 5.08
N VAL A 45 12.77 -15.07 5.41
CA VAL A 45 12.84 -13.95 4.45
C VAL A 45 13.72 -14.32 3.25
N THR A 46 14.83 -15.01 3.47
CA THR A 46 15.74 -15.45 2.40
C THR A 46 15.06 -16.44 1.44
N GLN A 47 14.18 -17.31 1.94
CA GLN A 47 13.38 -18.18 1.10
C GLN A 47 12.40 -17.36 0.26
N ALA A 48 11.69 -16.41 0.87
CA ALA A 48 10.76 -15.56 0.16
C ALA A 48 11.42 -14.67 -0.91
N LEU A 49 12.63 -14.15 -0.64
CA LEU A 49 13.40 -13.37 -1.61
C LEU A 49 13.82 -14.20 -2.84
N ASN A 50 14.10 -15.49 -2.65
CA ASN A 50 14.54 -16.41 -3.71
C ASN A 50 13.40 -17.21 -4.36
N ALA A 51 12.15 -17.01 -3.93
CA ALA A 51 11.01 -17.72 -4.49
C ALA A 51 10.73 -17.34 -5.96
N THR A 52 9.96 -18.19 -6.64
CA THR A 52 9.49 -17.94 -8.00
C THR A 52 8.14 -17.23 -7.97
N TYR A 53 8.15 -15.92 -8.22
CA TYR A 53 6.95 -15.08 -8.24
C TYR A 53 6.23 -15.17 -9.59
N GLN A 54 4.91 -15.07 -9.55
CA GLN A 54 4.06 -14.99 -10.75
C GLN A 54 3.47 -13.59 -10.88
N PRO A 55 3.37 -13.03 -12.10
CA PRO A 55 2.73 -11.73 -12.31
C PRO A 55 1.30 -11.68 -11.78
N THR A 56 0.89 -10.54 -11.22
CA THR A 56 -0.47 -10.26 -10.76
C THR A 56 -0.83 -8.79 -11.02
N HIS A 57 -2.04 -8.36 -10.68
CA HIS A 57 -2.51 -6.99 -10.87
C HIS A 57 -3.42 -6.52 -9.74
N ILE A 58 -3.61 -5.20 -9.66
CA ILE A 58 -4.54 -4.59 -8.70
C ILE A 58 -5.95 -5.14 -8.92
N GLY A 59 -6.59 -5.57 -7.83
CA GLY A 59 -7.93 -6.16 -7.85
C GLY A 59 -7.97 -7.67 -8.03
N GLN A 60 -6.84 -8.32 -8.34
CA GLN A 60 -6.77 -9.78 -8.40
C GLN A 60 -6.89 -10.39 -6.99
N PRO A 61 -7.78 -11.37 -6.77
CA PRO A 61 -7.81 -12.13 -5.52
C PRO A 61 -6.49 -12.90 -5.32
N TRP A 62 -5.93 -12.85 -4.11
CA TRP A 62 -4.58 -13.34 -3.81
C TRP A 62 -4.50 -14.26 -2.59
N GLY A 63 -5.62 -14.72 -2.05
CA GLY A 63 -5.59 -15.73 -1.00
C GLY A 63 -6.83 -15.77 -0.11
N PRO A 64 -6.95 -16.82 0.71
CA PRO A 64 -7.96 -16.89 1.77
C PRO A 64 -7.61 -15.94 2.93
N ALA A 65 -8.58 -15.71 3.81
CA ALA A 65 -8.32 -15.05 5.08
C ALA A 65 -7.22 -15.80 5.86
N TRP A 66 -6.32 -15.03 6.48
CA TRP A 66 -5.17 -15.53 7.26
C TRP A 66 -4.10 -16.29 6.45
N GLY A 67 -4.20 -16.33 5.12
CA GLY A 67 -3.10 -16.80 4.29
C GLY A 67 -2.03 -15.72 4.10
N THR A 68 -0.77 -16.13 4.04
CA THR A 68 0.38 -15.27 3.76
C THR A 68 0.75 -15.35 2.29
N ALA A 69 0.91 -14.16 1.68
CA ALA A 69 1.46 -13.99 0.36
C ALA A 69 2.58 -12.95 0.42
N TRP A 70 3.63 -13.19 -0.35
CA TRP A 70 4.68 -12.22 -0.59
C TRP A 70 4.44 -11.53 -1.92
N PHE A 71 4.59 -10.21 -1.94
CA PHE A 71 4.52 -9.41 -3.14
C PHE A 71 5.90 -8.86 -3.48
N ARG A 72 6.25 -8.92 -4.75
CA ARG A 72 7.40 -8.21 -5.33
C ARG A 72 6.86 -7.05 -6.13
N LEU A 73 7.27 -5.84 -5.74
CA LEU A 73 6.87 -4.59 -6.36
C LEU A 73 8.09 -3.99 -7.05
N THR A 74 7.98 -3.68 -8.33
CA THR A 74 9.09 -3.12 -9.11
C THR A 74 8.63 -1.87 -9.86
N ALA A 75 9.43 -0.82 -9.80
CA ALA A 75 9.23 0.40 -10.57
C ALA A 75 10.58 1.09 -10.82
N THR A 76 10.63 1.89 -11.89
CA THR A 76 11.74 2.81 -12.14
C THR A 76 11.24 4.23 -11.92
N ILE A 77 11.86 4.94 -10.98
CA ILE A 77 11.53 6.35 -10.72
C ILE A 77 12.00 7.19 -11.92
N PRO A 78 11.11 7.95 -12.58
CA PRO A 78 11.47 8.80 -13.70
C PRO A 78 12.41 9.92 -13.27
N GLU A 79 13.35 10.30 -14.14
CA GLU A 79 14.26 11.43 -13.89
C GLU A 79 13.50 12.75 -13.66
N THR A 80 12.31 12.89 -14.26
CA THR A 80 11.43 14.05 -14.06
C THR A 80 10.97 14.22 -12.61
N TRP A 81 11.12 13.22 -11.74
CA TRP A 81 10.81 13.30 -10.31
C TRP A 81 12.02 13.69 -9.46
N ALA A 82 13.19 13.96 -10.06
CA ALA A 82 14.37 14.37 -9.32
C ALA A 82 14.10 15.58 -8.42
N GLY A 83 14.55 15.50 -7.16
CA GLY A 83 14.33 16.54 -6.14
C GLY A 83 12.98 16.46 -5.42
N HIS A 84 12.09 15.53 -5.79
CA HIS A 84 10.86 15.25 -5.06
C HIS A 84 11.03 14.08 -4.08
N THR A 85 10.28 14.11 -2.97
CA THR A 85 10.09 12.92 -2.13
C THR A 85 9.24 11.91 -2.88
N VAL A 86 9.70 10.66 -2.93
CA VAL A 86 8.98 9.56 -3.58
C VAL A 86 8.57 8.53 -2.54
N GLU A 87 7.35 8.04 -2.66
CA GLU A 87 6.78 7.02 -1.78
C GLU A 87 6.09 5.96 -2.63
N ALA A 88 6.13 4.70 -2.18
CA ALA A 88 5.30 3.64 -2.75
C ALA A 88 3.99 3.53 -1.96
N LEU A 89 2.86 3.70 -2.64
CA LEU A 89 1.54 3.54 -2.05
C LEU A 89 1.02 2.11 -2.25
N ILE A 90 0.79 1.39 -1.16
CA ILE A 90 0.40 0.00 -1.13
C ILE A 90 -0.85 -0.16 -0.27
N ASN A 91 -1.97 -0.47 -0.92
CA ASN A 91 -3.19 -0.90 -0.25
C ASN A 91 -3.39 -2.40 -0.51
N LEU A 92 -3.38 -3.22 0.55
CA LEU A 92 -3.55 -4.67 0.50
C LEU A 92 -5.03 -5.10 0.46
N GLY A 93 -5.92 -4.24 -0.04
CA GLY A 93 -7.37 -4.48 -0.05
C GLY A 93 -8.08 -4.06 1.24
N SER A 94 -7.46 -3.21 2.05
CA SER A 94 -8.07 -2.66 3.27
C SER A 94 -8.95 -1.44 2.99
N THR A 95 -9.96 -1.25 3.84
CA THR A 95 -10.76 -0.02 3.92
C THR A 95 -10.23 0.94 4.98
N ASP A 96 -10.57 2.23 4.86
CA ASP A 96 -10.16 3.29 5.79
C ASP A 96 -10.97 3.32 7.11
N GLU A 97 -11.73 2.26 7.41
CA GLU A 97 -12.64 2.25 8.57
C GLU A 97 -11.92 2.11 9.91
N ARG A 98 -10.94 1.20 10.00
CA ARG A 98 -10.17 0.93 11.22
C ARG A 98 -8.89 0.12 10.96
N PRO A 99 -7.83 0.30 11.76
CA PRO A 99 -6.72 -0.64 11.78
C PRO A 99 -7.13 -1.98 12.43
N GLY A 100 -6.42 -3.06 12.07
CA GLY A 100 -6.63 -4.40 12.60
C GLY A 100 -7.80 -5.16 11.98
N PHE A 101 -7.74 -6.50 12.07
CA PHE A 101 -8.73 -7.43 11.48
C PHE A 101 -8.92 -7.25 9.97
N GLN A 102 -7.89 -6.74 9.30
CA GLN A 102 -7.80 -6.58 7.85
C GLN A 102 -6.43 -7.09 7.38
N CYS A 103 -6.14 -6.94 6.10
CA CYS A 103 -4.85 -7.33 5.53
C CYS A 103 -3.73 -6.39 6.01
N GLU A 104 -2.62 -6.98 6.43
CA GLU A 104 -1.43 -6.28 6.93
C GLU A 104 -0.19 -6.91 6.28
N GLY A 105 0.93 -6.19 6.28
CA GLY A 105 2.18 -6.69 5.71
C GLY A 105 3.41 -6.01 6.30
N LEU A 106 4.57 -6.63 6.09
CA LEU A 106 5.87 -6.07 6.44
C LEU A 106 6.72 -5.98 5.18
N CYS A 107 7.17 -4.77 4.85
CA CYS A 107 8.06 -4.56 3.73
C CYS A 107 9.51 -4.88 4.10
N TYR A 108 10.19 -5.55 3.18
CA TYR A 108 11.62 -5.81 3.24
C TYR A 108 12.30 -5.19 2.02
N THR A 109 13.51 -4.69 2.22
CA THR A 109 14.42 -4.34 1.13
C THR A 109 14.91 -5.62 0.40
N PRO A 110 15.49 -5.50 -0.81
CA PRO A 110 15.96 -6.67 -1.57
C PRO A 110 17.04 -7.50 -0.87
N ASP A 111 17.75 -6.93 0.11
CA ASP A 111 18.75 -7.62 0.95
C ASP A 111 18.14 -8.28 2.21
N GLY A 112 16.83 -8.15 2.42
CA GLY A 112 16.10 -8.77 3.53
C GLY A 112 16.02 -7.91 4.80
N THR A 113 16.43 -6.64 4.75
CA THR A 113 16.24 -5.73 5.89
C THR A 113 14.77 -5.32 6.02
N PRO A 114 14.14 -5.48 7.20
CA PRO A 114 12.79 -4.97 7.43
C PRO A 114 12.78 -3.44 7.33
N LEU A 115 11.89 -2.88 6.51
CA LEU A 115 11.77 -1.44 6.30
C LEU A 115 10.64 -0.84 7.14
N LYS A 116 9.41 -1.26 6.89
CA LYS A 116 8.21 -0.68 7.49
C LYS A 116 7.00 -1.59 7.34
N ALA A 117 6.13 -1.59 8.34
CA ALA A 117 4.82 -2.27 8.28
C ALA A 117 3.80 -1.46 7.46
N ILE A 118 2.93 -2.18 6.75
CA ILE A 118 1.76 -1.69 6.05
C ILE A 118 0.51 -2.28 6.70
N ASN A 119 -0.47 -1.42 6.98
CA ASN A 119 -1.76 -1.80 7.55
C ASN A 119 -2.83 -0.76 7.16
N PRO A 120 -4.12 -0.98 7.47
CA PRO A 120 -5.13 0.04 7.20
C PRO A 120 -4.74 1.37 7.86
N LEU A 121 -4.87 2.48 7.13
CA LEU A 121 -4.44 3.83 7.53
C LEU A 121 -2.90 4.06 7.54
N ASN A 122 -2.10 3.06 7.16
CA ASN A 122 -0.65 3.19 7.02
C ASN A 122 -0.16 2.48 5.75
N THR A 123 -0.40 3.10 4.60
CA THR A 123 -0.28 2.46 3.27
C THR A 123 0.96 2.86 2.48
N TYR A 124 1.78 3.80 2.95
CA TYR A 124 2.96 4.27 2.21
C TYR A 124 4.25 3.57 2.66
N LEU A 125 5.23 3.46 1.76
CA LEU A 125 6.63 3.14 2.08
C LEU A 125 7.54 4.28 1.61
N PRO A 126 8.54 4.68 2.41
CA PRO A 126 9.58 5.59 1.95
C PRO A 126 10.50 4.89 0.94
N LEU A 127 10.91 5.59 -0.12
CA LEU A 127 11.86 5.11 -1.14
C LEU A 127 13.15 5.96 -1.15
#